data_AF-A0A6A5AAB0-F1
#
_entry.id   AF-A0A6A5AAB0-F1
#
_cell.length_a   1.000
_cell.length_b   1.000
_cell.length_c   1.000
_cell.angle_alpha   90.00
_cell.angle_beta   90.00
_cell.angle_gamma   90.00
#
_symmetry.space_group_name_H-M   'P 1'
#
loop_
_entity.id
_entity.type
_entity.pdbx_description
1 polymer ?
#
loop_
_entity_poly.entity_id
_entity_poly.type
_entity_poly.pdbx_seq_one_letter_code
_entity_poly.pdbx_strand_id
1 'polypeptide(L)'
;MVTLMLFIGITDETILLDVFEFVKAYALLKDEVAFLKNAIANNREYSSPQGHDPITLLFDNSFHVGSVTSFPEYLLYNLETDPDERYAYDHVIIKMNLKNAVPPFNTIGKLEVVWTPLSSDDETKHDAGAVEDVDGPDDLVGKPWTYKLEIKQALGLPMITDLAYCQYEFLGEIFTTESVEQNTRNPAFNYAHIHHIPCVTPEFVQYLQSHRLEFQLFINPYILDPPKDAISTSNDAIVRNLGGTVQVKVPYQELDAKVHALEASQAKLVDEIAYLRQIFKAATGADAPEFASNSIAGPPPNDATSTPRHKLERVNPGTRS
;
A
#
# COMPACT_ATOMS: atom_id res chain seq x y z
N MET A 1 15.51 -6.93 -14.72
CA MET A 1 14.59 -6.28 -13.78
C MET A 1 14.96 -6.77 -12.39
N VAL A 2 15.31 -5.87 -11.47
CA VAL A 2 15.69 -6.25 -10.10
C VAL A 2 14.43 -6.11 -9.26
N THR A 3 14.01 -7.18 -8.61
CA THR A 3 12.84 -7.21 -7.73
C THR A 3 13.32 -7.35 -6.29
N LEU A 4 12.80 -6.53 -5.39
CA LEU A 4 13.07 -6.59 -3.96
C LEU A 4 12.07 -7.53 -3.30
N MET A 5 12.59 -8.43 -2.46
CA MET A 5 11.78 -9.33 -1.66
C MET A 5 11.71 -8.79 -0.23
N LEU A 6 10.52 -8.41 0.21
CA LEU A 6 10.26 -7.91 1.55
C LEU A 6 9.59 -9.01 2.37
N PHE A 7 10.23 -9.38 3.47
CA PHE A 7 9.78 -10.44 4.36
C PHE A 7 9.18 -9.84 5.63
N ILE A 8 7.92 -10.18 5.92
CA ILE A 8 7.21 -9.74 7.11
C ILE A 8 7.37 -10.81 8.18
N GLY A 9 8.32 -10.60 9.09
CA GLY A 9 8.71 -11.63 10.07
C GLY A 9 7.63 -12.07 11.06
N ILE A 10 6.51 -11.36 11.16
CA ILE A 10 5.38 -11.73 12.04
C ILE A 10 4.39 -12.65 11.32
N THR A 11 4.14 -12.41 10.03
CA THR A 11 3.14 -13.14 9.24
C THR A 11 3.75 -14.19 8.32
N ASP A 12 5.09 -14.27 8.24
CA ASP A 12 5.84 -15.11 7.28
C ASP A 12 5.46 -14.80 5.82
N GLU A 13 4.88 -13.62 5.59
CA GLU A 13 4.46 -13.17 4.27
C GLU A 13 5.64 -12.54 3.54
N THR A 14 5.71 -12.82 2.25
CA THR A 14 6.73 -12.28 1.37
C THR A 14 6.05 -11.49 0.26
N ILE A 15 6.43 -10.22 0.12
CA ILE A 15 5.96 -9.36 -0.96
C ILE A 15 7.10 -9.04 -1.92
N LEU A 16 6.73 -8.83 -3.18
CA LEU A 16 7.65 -8.50 -4.25
C LEU A 16 7.42 -7.06 -4.68
N LEU A 17 8.45 -6.24 -4.62
CA LEU A 17 8.40 -4.83 -4.98
C LEU A 17 9.42 -4.53 -6.08
N ASP A 18 9.01 -3.76 -7.08
CA ASP A 18 9.95 -3.20 -8.04
C ASP A 18 10.90 -2.23 -7.31
N VAL A 19 12.17 -2.22 -7.70
CA VAL A 19 13.16 -1.25 -7.21
C VAL A 19 12.69 0.18 -7.42
N PHE A 20 12.02 0.50 -8.53
CA PHE A 20 11.51 1.85 -8.77
C PHE A 20 10.46 2.27 -7.73
N GLU A 21 9.46 1.42 -7.48
CA GLU A 21 8.42 1.69 -6.48
C GLU A 21 9.01 1.77 -5.07
N PHE A 22 9.98 0.90 -4.75
CA PHE A 22 10.69 0.96 -3.48
C PHE A 22 11.47 2.27 -3.30
N VAL A 23 12.20 2.72 -4.33
CA VAL A 23 12.97 3.97 -4.25
C VAL A 23 12.06 5.18 -4.06
N LYS A 24 10.92 5.19 -4.74
CA LYS A 24 9.88 6.23 -4.60
C LYS A 24 9.29 6.23 -3.20
N ALA A 25 8.86 5.07 -2.69
CA ALA A 25 8.36 4.93 -1.32
C ALA A 25 9.41 5.35 -0.28
N TYR A 26 10.66 4.90 -0.45
CA TYR A 26 11.78 5.25 0.45
C TYR A 26 12.04 6.76 0.47
N ALA A 27 12.02 7.43 -0.68
CA ALA A 27 12.22 8.88 -0.76
C ALA A 27 11.14 9.64 0.01
N LEU A 28 9.86 9.26 -0.18
CA LEU A 28 8.73 9.86 0.56
C LEU A 28 8.86 9.62 2.07
N LEU A 29 9.11 8.37 2.48
CA LEU A 29 9.27 8.04 3.90
C LEU A 29 10.45 8.77 4.55
N LYS A 30 11.55 8.98 3.82
CA LYS A 30 12.70 9.75 4.30
C LYS A 30 12.34 11.22 4.55
N ASP A 31 11.57 11.83 3.65
CA ASP A 31 11.10 13.21 3.80
C ASP A 31 10.13 13.33 4.97
N GLU A 32 9.21 12.37 5.14
CA GLU A 32 8.29 12.31 6.28
C GLU A 32 9.02 12.21 7.63
N VAL A 33 10.07 11.39 7.71
CA VAL A 33 10.95 11.32 8.90
C VAL A 33 11.62 12.67 9.18
N ALA A 34 12.04 13.40 8.14
CA ALA A 34 12.63 14.72 8.29
C ALA A 34 11.59 15.75 8.80
N PHE A 35 10.36 15.72 8.28
CA PHE A 35 9.27 16.58 8.74
C PHE A 35 8.89 16.31 10.20
N LEU A 36 8.76 15.05 10.60
CA LEU A 36 8.49 14.67 11.99
C LEU A 36 9.61 15.14 12.93
N LYS A 37 10.88 14.92 12.57
CA LYS A 37 12.02 15.39 13.38
C LYS A 37 12.03 16.91 13.53
N ASN A 38 11.76 17.63 12.44
CA ASN A 38 11.68 19.09 12.46
C ASN A 38 10.51 19.59 13.34
N ALA A 39 9.34 18.96 13.23
CA ALA A 39 8.18 19.28 14.04
C ALA A 39 8.44 19.02 15.54
N ILE A 40 9.05 17.88 15.88
CA ILE A 40 9.46 17.55 17.26
C ILE A 40 10.44 18.59 17.81
N ALA A 41 11.50 18.92 17.06
CA ALA A 41 12.51 19.89 17.49
C ALA A 41 11.92 21.30 17.71
N ASN A 42 10.90 21.67 16.94
CA ASN A 42 10.23 22.96 17.01
C ASN A 42 8.96 22.96 17.88
N ASN A 43 8.66 21.87 18.59
CA ASN A 43 7.42 21.68 19.36
C ASN A 43 6.15 22.02 18.56
N ARG A 44 6.10 21.59 17.29
CA ARG A 44 4.94 21.72 16.40
C ARG A 44 4.22 20.39 16.28
N GLU A 45 2.90 20.48 16.09
CA GLU A 45 2.10 19.31 15.75
C GLU A 45 2.24 19.00 14.26
N TYR A 46 2.51 17.73 13.94
CA TYR A 46 2.56 17.23 12.58
C TYR A 46 1.99 15.81 12.52
N SER A 47 1.22 15.53 11.47
CA SER A 47 0.74 14.21 11.13
C SER A 47 1.06 13.95 9.66
N SER A 48 1.63 12.79 9.39
CA SER A 48 1.86 12.33 8.03
C SER A 48 0.51 12.13 7.31
N PRO A 49 0.41 12.49 6.02
CA PRO A 49 -0.78 12.18 5.22
C PRO A 49 -1.01 10.67 5.11
N GLN A 50 -2.27 10.24 5.00
CA GLN A 50 -2.59 8.80 4.86
C GLN A 50 -1.92 8.16 3.63
N GLY A 51 -1.82 8.88 2.51
CA GLY A 51 -1.15 8.39 1.30
C GLY A 51 0.37 8.26 1.42
N HIS A 52 0.98 8.75 2.50
CA HIS A 52 2.40 8.59 2.79
C HIS A 52 2.65 7.49 3.83
N ASP A 53 1.60 6.78 4.25
CA ASP A 53 1.74 5.63 5.14
C ASP A 53 2.57 4.53 4.44
N PRO A 54 3.56 3.92 5.14
CA PRO A 54 4.41 2.88 4.57
C PRO A 54 3.60 1.71 3.99
N ILE A 55 2.46 1.37 4.59
CA ILE A 55 1.63 0.29 4.10
C ILE A 55 0.97 0.68 2.78
N THR A 56 0.36 1.86 2.70
CA THR A 56 -0.19 2.32 1.42
C THR A 56 0.90 2.41 0.35
N LEU A 57 2.06 2.99 0.68
CA LEU A 57 3.15 3.16 -0.30
C LEU A 57 3.76 1.83 -0.80
N LEU A 58 3.82 0.80 0.04
CA LEU A 58 4.47 -0.48 -0.29
C LEU A 58 3.49 -1.55 -0.75
N PHE A 59 2.22 -1.47 -0.38
CA PHE A 59 1.24 -2.53 -0.65
C PHE A 59 0.12 -2.09 -1.61
N ASP A 60 -0.13 -0.81 -1.83
CA ASP A 60 -1.14 -0.33 -2.79
C ASP A 60 -0.66 -0.38 -4.26
N ASN A 61 0.17 -1.38 -4.58
CA ASN A 61 0.68 -1.62 -5.92
C ASN A 61 0.45 -3.08 -6.29
N SER A 62 -0.07 -3.32 -7.49
CA SER A 62 -0.13 -4.68 -8.02
C SER A 62 1.26 -5.15 -8.41
N PHE A 63 1.65 -6.34 -7.97
CA PHE A 63 2.92 -6.95 -8.35
C PHE A 63 2.74 -8.32 -8.98
N HIS A 64 3.67 -8.67 -9.87
CA HIS A 64 3.74 -9.99 -10.49
C HIS A 64 4.13 -11.04 -9.42
N VAL A 65 3.17 -11.87 -9.02
CA VAL A 65 3.39 -12.89 -7.99
C VAL A 65 3.89 -14.20 -8.57
N GLY A 66 3.51 -14.51 -9.80
CA GLY A 66 3.94 -15.72 -10.47
C GLY A 66 3.34 -15.92 -11.84
N SER A 67 3.87 -16.90 -12.54
CA SER A 67 3.45 -17.24 -13.90
C SER A 67 3.18 -18.72 -14.09
N VAL A 68 2.38 -19.01 -15.11
CA VAL A 68 2.07 -20.33 -15.63
C VAL A 68 2.56 -20.39 -17.06
N THR A 69 3.31 -21.44 -17.39
CA THR A 69 3.71 -21.73 -18.78
C THR A 69 2.85 -22.84 -19.35
N SER A 70 2.24 -22.59 -20.50
CA SER A 70 1.49 -23.54 -21.30
C SER A 70 2.14 -23.72 -22.67
N PHE A 71 2.09 -24.94 -23.22
CA PHE A 71 2.56 -25.25 -24.56
C PHE A 71 1.32 -25.45 -25.44
N PRO A 72 1.00 -24.54 -26.37
CA PRO A 72 -0.26 -24.54 -27.10
C PRO A 72 -0.28 -25.47 -28.33
N GLU A 73 0.72 -26.36 -28.48
CA GLU A 73 0.80 -27.30 -29.61
C GLU A 73 -0.46 -28.16 -29.77
N TYR A 74 -1.09 -28.55 -28.65
CA TYR A 74 -2.34 -29.33 -28.68
C TYR A 74 -3.51 -28.58 -29.33
N LEU A 75 -3.48 -27.25 -29.38
CA LEU A 75 -4.50 -26.43 -30.05
C LEU A 75 -4.50 -26.58 -31.58
N LEU A 76 -3.47 -27.23 -32.15
CA LEU A 76 -3.37 -27.50 -33.58
C LEU A 76 -4.17 -28.70 -34.04
N TYR A 77 -4.70 -29.49 -33.12
CA TYR A 77 -5.35 -30.74 -33.47
C TYR A 77 -6.88 -30.65 -33.31
N ASN A 78 -7.41 -29.46 -33.05
CA ASN A 78 -8.81 -29.25 -32.64
C ASN A 78 -9.23 -30.20 -31.50
N LEU A 79 -8.27 -30.72 -30.75
CA LEU A 79 -8.53 -31.67 -29.69
C LEU A 79 -9.15 -30.92 -28.53
N GLU A 80 -10.30 -31.41 -28.11
CA GLU A 80 -10.74 -31.24 -26.74
C GLU A 80 -9.70 -31.94 -25.84
N THR A 81 -9.33 -31.30 -24.74
CA THR A 81 -8.38 -31.91 -23.80
C THR A 81 -9.03 -33.16 -23.17
N ASP A 82 -8.29 -34.27 -23.09
CA ASP A 82 -8.80 -35.62 -22.81
C ASP A 82 -9.78 -35.70 -21.59
N PRO A 83 -10.99 -36.27 -21.73
CA PRO A 83 -12.00 -36.40 -20.68
C PRO A 83 -11.61 -37.32 -19.51
N ASP A 84 -10.51 -38.07 -19.59
CA ASP A 84 -10.08 -38.97 -18.51
C ASP A 84 -9.55 -38.25 -17.24
N GLU A 85 -9.48 -36.91 -17.22
CA GLU A 85 -8.91 -36.14 -16.08
C GLU A 85 -9.88 -35.37 -15.16
N ARG A 86 -11.21 -35.60 -15.22
CA ARG A 86 -12.13 -35.59 -14.04
C ARG A 86 -13.60 -35.57 -14.47
N TYR A 87 -14.34 -36.57 -13.99
CA TYR A 87 -15.79 -36.73 -14.06
C TYR A 87 -16.63 -35.45 -13.87
N ALA A 88 -17.62 -35.34 -14.76
CA ALA A 88 -18.94 -34.70 -14.64
C ALA A 88 -19.09 -33.25 -15.17
N TYR A 89 -19.59 -33.20 -16.42
CA TYR A 89 -20.25 -32.10 -17.13
C TYR A 89 -19.43 -30.86 -17.46
N ASP A 90 -19.15 -30.73 -18.76
CA ASP A 90 -18.87 -29.50 -19.51
C ASP A 90 -17.60 -28.71 -19.12
N HIS A 91 -16.73 -28.51 -20.11
CA HIS A 91 -15.46 -27.77 -20.07
C HIS A 91 -14.27 -28.45 -19.37
N VAL A 92 -13.24 -28.75 -20.16
CA VAL A 92 -11.98 -29.31 -19.68
C VAL A 92 -11.17 -28.24 -18.95
N ILE A 93 -10.96 -28.38 -17.64
CA ILE A 93 -10.23 -27.39 -16.84
C ILE A 93 -8.77 -27.81 -16.67
N ILE A 94 -7.84 -27.16 -17.39
CA ILE A 94 -6.41 -27.38 -17.19
C ILE A 94 -5.98 -26.60 -15.95
N LYS A 95 -5.69 -27.33 -14.86
CA LYS A 95 -5.16 -26.75 -13.62
C LYS A 95 -3.64 -26.72 -13.67
N MET A 96 -3.09 -25.61 -14.15
CA MET A 96 -1.65 -25.46 -14.32
C MET A 96 -1.00 -24.94 -13.03
N ASN A 97 0.22 -25.41 -12.72
CA ASN A 97 0.93 -24.99 -11.52
C ASN A 97 1.47 -23.56 -11.68
N LEU A 98 1.00 -22.65 -10.83
CA LEU A 98 1.50 -21.28 -10.76
C LEU A 98 2.87 -21.28 -10.08
N LYS A 99 3.91 -20.85 -10.77
CA LYS A 99 5.28 -20.76 -10.27
C LYS A 99 5.55 -19.34 -9.79
N ASN A 100 6.20 -19.22 -8.63
CA ASN A 100 6.60 -17.92 -8.08
C ASN A 100 7.44 -17.15 -9.11
N ALA A 101 7.24 -15.83 -9.21
CA ALA A 101 8.00 -14.96 -10.11
C ALA A 101 9.49 -14.86 -9.72
N VAL A 102 9.84 -15.19 -8.47
CA VAL A 102 11.23 -15.15 -7.98
C VAL A 102 11.74 -16.53 -7.52
N PRO A 103 13.06 -16.78 -7.59
CA PRO A 103 13.69 -17.96 -7.00
C PRO A 103 13.27 -18.14 -5.53
N PRO A 104 12.96 -19.37 -5.08
CA PRO A 104 13.22 -20.65 -5.75
C PRO A 104 12.18 -21.12 -6.79
N PHE A 105 11.31 -20.26 -7.33
CA PHE A 105 10.30 -20.62 -8.35
C PHE A 105 9.36 -21.75 -7.90
N ASN A 106 9.07 -21.80 -6.59
CA ASN A 106 8.18 -22.79 -6.00
C ASN A 106 6.78 -22.68 -6.60
N THR A 107 6.03 -23.79 -6.58
CA THR A 107 4.60 -23.75 -6.87
C THR A 107 3.89 -22.99 -5.74
N ILE A 108 3.22 -21.90 -6.08
CA ILE A 108 2.49 -21.02 -5.15
C ILE A 108 0.97 -21.11 -5.32
N GLY A 109 0.49 -21.97 -6.20
CA GLY A 109 -0.94 -22.14 -6.45
C GLY A 109 -1.19 -22.84 -7.77
N LYS A 110 -2.42 -22.75 -8.26
CA LYS A 110 -2.81 -23.22 -9.59
C LYS A 110 -3.61 -22.16 -10.31
N LEU A 111 -3.48 -22.08 -11.63
CA LEU A 111 -4.34 -21.28 -12.50
C LEU A 111 -5.22 -22.24 -13.30
N GLU A 112 -6.52 -21.96 -13.34
CA GLU A 112 -7.48 -22.71 -14.14
C GLU A 112 -7.70 -22.02 -15.48
N VAL A 113 -7.21 -22.65 -16.55
CA VAL A 113 -7.30 -22.16 -17.91
C VAL A 113 -7.96 -23.21 -18.79
N VAL A 114 -8.87 -22.77 -19.66
CA VAL A 114 -9.60 -23.61 -20.59
C VAL A 114 -9.44 -23.07 -21.99
N TRP A 115 -9.18 -23.96 -22.94
CA TRP A 115 -9.22 -23.68 -24.36
C TRP A 115 -10.30 -24.56 -24.99
N THR A 116 -11.26 -23.96 -25.66
CA THR A 116 -12.37 -24.67 -26.32
C THR A 116 -12.37 -24.33 -27.81
N PRO A 117 -12.22 -25.32 -28.71
CA PRO A 117 -12.32 -25.07 -30.14
C PRO A 117 -13.74 -24.63 -30.50
N LEU A 118 -13.87 -23.63 -31.38
CA LEU A 118 -15.16 -23.15 -31.87
C LEU A 118 -15.25 -23.31 -33.39
N SER A 119 -16.45 -23.66 -33.86
CA SER A 119 -16.79 -23.73 -35.29
C SER A 119 -17.10 -22.37 -35.92
N SER A 120 -17.26 -21.31 -35.12
CA SER A 120 -17.47 -19.92 -35.56
C SER A 120 -16.79 -18.95 -34.60
N ASP A 121 -16.40 -17.80 -35.12
CA ASP A 121 -15.97 -16.60 -34.38
C ASP A 121 -17.06 -15.97 -33.50
N ASP A 122 -18.33 -16.33 -33.74
CA ASP A 122 -19.49 -15.95 -32.93
C ASP A 122 -19.95 -17.15 -32.10
N GLU A 123 -19.79 -17.05 -30.78
CA GLU A 123 -20.17 -18.10 -29.83
C GLU A 123 -21.64 -18.51 -29.95
N THR A 124 -22.53 -17.59 -30.35
CA THR A 124 -23.96 -17.90 -30.51
C THR A 124 -24.26 -18.79 -31.72
N LYS A 125 -23.32 -18.86 -32.67
CA LYS A 125 -23.38 -19.70 -33.88
C LYS A 125 -22.54 -20.96 -33.76
N HIS A 126 -21.91 -21.19 -32.61
CA HIS A 126 -21.10 -22.37 -32.40
C HIS A 126 -21.97 -23.64 -32.43
N ASP A 127 -21.59 -24.56 -33.32
CA ASP A 127 -22.05 -25.94 -33.35
C ASP A 127 -20.85 -26.87 -33.07
N ALA A 128 -20.90 -27.61 -31.96
CA ALA A 128 -19.84 -28.54 -31.57
C ALA A 128 -19.64 -29.66 -32.60
N GLY A 129 -20.71 -30.09 -33.30
CA GLY A 129 -20.61 -31.11 -34.35
C GLY A 129 -19.99 -30.62 -35.66
N ALA A 130 -19.76 -29.31 -35.78
CA ALA A 130 -19.15 -28.68 -36.95
C ALA A 130 -17.66 -28.34 -36.77
N VAL A 131 -17.07 -28.65 -35.60
CA VAL A 131 -15.63 -28.56 -35.41
C VAL A 131 -14.99 -29.70 -36.20
N GLU A 132 -14.14 -29.36 -37.18
CA GLU A 132 -13.48 -30.37 -38.01
C GLU A 132 -12.39 -31.09 -37.21
N ASP A 133 -12.36 -32.42 -37.32
CA ASP A 133 -11.24 -33.23 -36.86
C ASP A 133 -9.98 -32.90 -37.68
N VAL A 134 -8.85 -32.79 -36.99
CA VAL A 134 -7.55 -32.48 -37.59
C VAL A 134 -6.59 -33.64 -37.34
N ASP A 135 -6.20 -34.34 -38.41
CA ASP A 135 -5.27 -35.47 -38.34
C ASP A 135 -3.82 -35.00 -38.13
N GLY A 136 -3.46 -33.83 -38.70
CA GLY A 136 -2.16 -33.20 -38.47
C GLY A 136 -2.17 -31.68 -38.59
N PRO A 137 -1.16 -30.99 -38.02
CA PRO A 137 -1.12 -29.52 -38.00
C PRO A 137 -1.16 -28.86 -39.39
N ASP A 138 -0.69 -29.56 -40.42
CA ASP A 138 -0.69 -29.08 -41.81
C ASP A 138 -2.11 -29.00 -42.40
N ASP A 139 -3.08 -29.77 -41.87
CA ASP A 139 -4.47 -29.78 -42.36
C ASP A 139 -5.24 -28.51 -42.01
N LEU A 140 -4.76 -27.75 -41.02
CA LEU A 140 -5.30 -26.45 -40.67
C LEU A 140 -4.87 -25.36 -41.66
N VAL A 141 -3.78 -25.54 -42.41
CA VAL A 141 -3.26 -24.49 -43.30
C VAL A 141 -4.29 -24.14 -44.37
N GLY A 142 -4.63 -22.86 -44.47
CA GLY A 142 -5.66 -22.35 -45.37
C GLY A 142 -7.09 -22.40 -44.82
N LYS A 143 -7.30 -23.01 -43.64
CA LYS A 143 -8.61 -23.07 -42.97
C LYS A 143 -8.71 -22.01 -41.86
N PRO A 144 -9.93 -21.65 -41.43
CA PRO A 144 -10.11 -20.83 -40.24
C PRO A 144 -9.76 -21.62 -38.98
N TRP A 145 -9.23 -20.93 -37.97
CA TRP A 145 -8.98 -21.46 -36.64
C TRP A 145 -9.64 -20.54 -35.61
N THR A 146 -10.44 -21.12 -34.71
CA THR A 146 -11.15 -20.36 -33.68
C THR A 146 -11.12 -21.11 -32.37
N TYR A 147 -10.72 -20.41 -31.32
CA TYR A 147 -10.70 -20.96 -29.98
C TYR A 147 -11.15 -19.93 -28.96
N LYS A 148 -11.98 -20.38 -28.01
CA LYS A 148 -12.31 -19.63 -26.80
C LYS A 148 -11.30 -19.95 -25.71
N LEU A 149 -10.63 -18.94 -25.20
CA LEU A 149 -9.82 -18.99 -24.00
C LEU A 149 -10.66 -18.53 -22.81
N GLU A 150 -10.73 -19.35 -21.77
CA GLU A 150 -11.31 -18.97 -20.50
C GLU A 150 -10.28 -19.05 -19.38
N ILE A 151 -10.12 -17.98 -18.61
CA ILE A 151 -9.32 -17.96 -17.39
C ILE A 151 -10.31 -17.89 -16.23
N LYS A 152 -10.52 -19.04 -15.57
CA LYS A 152 -11.59 -19.20 -14.58
C LYS A 152 -11.21 -18.56 -13.25
N GLN A 153 -10.13 -19.04 -12.64
CA GLN A 153 -9.69 -18.62 -11.31
C GLN A 153 -8.23 -19.01 -11.04
N ALA A 154 -7.63 -18.34 -10.05
CA ALA A 154 -6.45 -18.85 -9.37
C ALA A 154 -6.85 -19.58 -8.08
N LEU A 155 -6.09 -20.59 -7.67
CA LEU A 155 -6.39 -21.43 -6.52
C LEU A 155 -5.17 -21.59 -5.61
N GLY A 156 -5.41 -21.53 -4.30
CA GLY A 156 -4.43 -21.88 -3.29
C GLY A 156 -3.24 -20.93 -3.20
N LEU A 157 -3.46 -19.63 -3.46
CA LEU A 157 -2.42 -18.61 -3.31
C LEU A 157 -1.92 -18.53 -1.86
N PRO A 158 -0.63 -18.21 -1.63
CA PRO A 158 -0.04 -18.19 -0.30
C PRO A 158 -0.56 -17.01 0.55
N MET A 159 -1.01 -15.93 -0.11
CA MET A 159 -1.51 -14.71 0.52
C MET A 159 -2.95 -14.43 0.08
N ILE A 160 -3.69 -13.70 0.93
CA ILE A 160 -5.01 -13.19 0.58
C ILE A 160 -4.80 -12.02 -0.37
N THR A 161 -5.49 -12.02 -1.50
CA THR A 161 -5.50 -10.90 -2.45
C THR A 161 -6.60 -9.93 -2.05
N ASP A 162 -6.40 -8.64 -2.28
CA ASP A 162 -7.46 -7.61 -2.30
C ASP A 162 -7.90 -7.40 -3.76
N LEU A 163 -6.92 -7.26 -4.66
CA LEU A 163 -7.11 -7.16 -6.11
C LEU A 163 -6.26 -8.20 -6.84
N ALA A 164 -6.77 -8.79 -7.92
CA ALA A 164 -6.00 -9.69 -8.78
C ALA A 164 -6.39 -9.53 -10.26
N TYR A 165 -5.43 -9.71 -11.17
CA TYR A 165 -5.68 -9.84 -12.61
C TYR A 165 -4.60 -10.72 -13.28
N CYS A 166 -4.91 -11.24 -14.47
CA CYS A 166 -3.99 -12.04 -15.25
C CYS A 166 -3.68 -11.37 -16.59
N GLN A 167 -2.44 -11.54 -17.07
CA GLN A 167 -2.00 -11.11 -18.39
C GLN A 167 -1.39 -12.26 -19.16
N TYR A 168 -1.60 -12.29 -20.47
CA TYR A 168 -0.91 -13.21 -21.37
C TYR A 168 -0.63 -12.53 -22.71
N GLU A 169 0.43 -12.96 -23.39
CA GLU A 169 0.76 -12.51 -24.73
C GLU A 169 0.40 -13.60 -25.74
N PHE A 170 -0.41 -13.26 -26.74
CA PHE A 170 -0.76 -14.18 -27.81
C PHE A 170 -0.65 -13.45 -29.15
N LEU A 171 0.11 -14.03 -30.10
CA LEU A 171 0.38 -13.42 -31.41
C LEU A 171 0.96 -11.99 -31.36
N GLY A 172 1.73 -11.68 -30.32
CA GLY A 172 2.33 -10.36 -30.11
C GLY A 172 1.38 -9.31 -29.53
N GLU A 173 0.14 -9.69 -29.21
CA GLU A 173 -0.82 -8.84 -28.50
C GLU A 173 -0.91 -9.26 -27.02
N ILE A 174 -0.94 -8.27 -26.13
CA ILE A 174 -1.09 -8.49 -24.69
C ILE A 174 -2.56 -8.38 -24.33
N PHE A 175 -3.09 -9.45 -23.78
CA PHE A 175 -4.44 -9.52 -23.25
C PHE A 175 -4.40 -9.44 -21.72
N THR A 176 -5.31 -8.69 -21.14
CA THR A 176 -5.42 -8.50 -19.69
C THR A 176 -6.85 -8.79 -19.26
N THR A 177 -7.02 -9.61 -18.23
CA THR A 177 -8.34 -9.84 -17.63
C THR A 177 -8.82 -8.58 -16.92
N GLU A 178 -10.12 -8.47 -16.66
CA GLU A 178 -10.60 -7.48 -15.69
C GLU A 178 -9.95 -7.74 -14.31
N SER A 179 -9.71 -6.65 -13.58
CA SER A 179 -9.25 -6.74 -12.20
C SER A 179 -10.40 -7.14 -11.31
N VAL A 180 -10.18 -8.19 -10.50
CA VAL A 180 -11.18 -8.66 -9.53
C VAL A 180 -10.78 -8.23 -8.12
N GLU A 181 -11.70 -7.57 -7.43
CA GLU A 181 -11.55 -7.11 -6.05
C GLU A 181 -12.22 -8.11 -5.11
N GLN A 182 -11.42 -9.03 -4.55
CA GLN A 182 -11.91 -10.14 -3.73
C GLN A 182 -10.91 -10.50 -2.63
N ASN A 183 -11.35 -10.46 -1.37
CA ASN A 183 -10.57 -10.81 -0.18
C ASN A 183 -10.44 -12.33 -0.01
N THR A 184 -9.69 -12.98 -0.90
CA THR A 184 -9.60 -14.44 -0.99
C THR A 184 -8.19 -14.91 -1.39
N ARG A 185 -7.91 -16.20 -1.17
CA ARG A 185 -6.74 -16.90 -1.74
C ARG A 185 -7.04 -17.55 -3.09
N ASN A 186 -8.28 -17.41 -3.56
CA ASN A 186 -8.80 -18.07 -4.74
C ASN A 186 -9.58 -17.06 -5.61
N PRO A 187 -8.91 -16.04 -6.19
CA PRO A 187 -9.61 -15.02 -6.97
C PRO A 187 -10.22 -15.65 -8.24
N ALA A 188 -11.50 -15.37 -8.48
CA ALA A 188 -12.22 -15.83 -9.66
C ALA A 188 -12.32 -14.72 -10.69
N PHE A 189 -11.70 -14.92 -11.86
CA PHE A 189 -11.63 -13.94 -12.95
C PHE A 189 -12.83 -14.04 -13.88
N ASN A 190 -13.31 -15.26 -14.15
CA ASN A 190 -14.38 -15.55 -15.12
C ASN A 190 -14.17 -14.85 -16.47
N TYR A 191 -12.91 -14.76 -16.91
CA TYR A 191 -12.54 -14.13 -18.17
C TYR A 191 -12.78 -15.09 -19.32
N ALA A 192 -13.30 -14.57 -20.43
CA ALA A 192 -13.47 -15.29 -21.69
C ALA A 192 -13.06 -14.41 -22.87
N HIS A 193 -12.31 -14.98 -23.82
CA HIS A 193 -11.91 -14.30 -25.04
C HIS A 193 -11.83 -15.27 -26.21
N ILE A 194 -12.33 -14.87 -27.39
CA ILE A 194 -12.30 -15.69 -28.60
C ILE A 194 -11.16 -15.20 -29.47
N HIS A 195 -10.20 -16.09 -29.73
CA HIS A 195 -9.15 -15.89 -30.72
C HIS A 195 -9.59 -16.50 -32.03
N HIS A 196 -9.58 -15.69 -33.10
CA HIS A 196 -9.98 -16.12 -34.43
C HIS A 196 -8.92 -15.77 -35.46
N ILE A 197 -8.59 -16.74 -36.31
CA ILE A 197 -7.72 -16.59 -37.46
C ILE A 197 -8.50 -17.05 -38.70
N PRO A 198 -8.82 -16.15 -39.64
CA PRO A 198 -9.67 -16.49 -40.77
C PRO A 198 -9.01 -17.46 -41.75
N CYS A 199 -7.67 -17.46 -41.80
CA CYS A 199 -6.88 -18.32 -42.67
C CYS A 199 -5.54 -18.61 -42.00
N VAL A 200 -5.37 -19.84 -41.52
CA VAL A 200 -4.14 -20.30 -40.87
C VAL A 200 -3.00 -20.38 -41.88
N THR A 201 -1.84 -19.86 -41.48
CA THR A 201 -0.60 -19.94 -42.27
C THR A 201 0.38 -20.94 -41.67
N PRO A 202 1.37 -21.43 -42.43
CA PRO A 202 2.43 -22.28 -41.88
C PRO A 202 3.20 -21.64 -40.72
N GLU A 203 3.34 -20.30 -40.73
CA GLU A 203 3.98 -19.56 -39.64
C GLU A 203 3.16 -19.61 -38.35
N PHE A 204 1.82 -19.58 -38.45
CA PHE A 204 0.94 -19.76 -37.29
C PHE A 204 1.06 -21.18 -36.72
N VAL A 205 1.11 -22.19 -37.58
CA VAL A 205 1.34 -23.58 -37.14
C VAL A 205 2.67 -23.70 -36.40
N GLN A 206 3.74 -23.15 -36.98
CA GLN A 206 5.06 -23.14 -36.36
C GLN A 206 5.07 -22.37 -35.02
N TYR A 207 4.32 -21.26 -34.94
CA TYR A 207 4.14 -20.50 -33.71
C TYR A 207 3.53 -21.40 -32.62
N LEU A 208 2.38 -22.04 -32.86
CA LEU A 208 1.76 -22.88 -31.83
C LEU A 208 2.61 -24.10 -31.44
N GLN A 209 3.41 -24.67 -32.35
CA GLN A 209 4.31 -25.80 -32.07
C GLN A 209 5.49 -25.44 -31.16
N SER A 210 6.03 -24.23 -31.29
CA SER A 210 7.30 -23.86 -30.65
C SER A 210 7.17 -22.81 -29.56
N HIS A 211 6.09 -22.03 -29.60
CA HIS A 211 5.88 -20.93 -28.68
C HIS A 211 5.47 -21.44 -27.29
N ARG A 212 5.82 -20.66 -26.28
CA ARG A 212 5.42 -20.90 -24.90
C ARG A 212 4.49 -19.79 -24.50
N LEU A 213 3.24 -20.14 -24.24
CA LEU A 213 2.27 -19.19 -23.75
C LEU A 213 2.48 -19.01 -22.25
N GLU A 214 2.76 -17.78 -21.83
CA GLU A 214 2.94 -17.44 -20.42
C GLU A 214 1.77 -16.62 -19.91
N PHE A 215 1.11 -17.12 -18.86
CA PHE A 215 0.10 -16.40 -18.11
C PHE A 215 0.75 -15.84 -16.85
N GLN A 216 0.73 -14.52 -16.69
CA GLN A 216 1.30 -13.81 -15.55
C GLN A 216 0.18 -13.36 -14.61
N LEU A 217 0.30 -13.68 -13.33
CA LEU A 217 -0.65 -13.28 -12.29
C LEU A 217 -0.11 -12.07 -11.53
N PHE A 218 -0.92 -11.02 -11.46
CA PHE A 218 -0.65 -9.82 -10.69
C PHE A 218 -1.65 -9.71 -9.55
N ILE A 219 -1.18 -9.33 -8.36
CA ILE A 219 -2.02 -9.18 -7.18
C ILE A 219 -1.66 -7.93 -6.37
N ASN A 220 -2.66 -7.37 -5.71
CA ASN A 220 -2.52 -6.50 -4.55
C ASN A 220 -2.86 -7.35 -3.31
N PRO A 221 -1.99 -7.47 -2.29
CA PRO A 221 -2.25 -8.27 -1.10
C PRO A 221 -3.25 -7.57 -0.15
N TYR A 222 -4.16 -8.35 0.42
CA TYR A 222 -5.07 -7.87 1.45
C TYR A 222 -4.38 -7.80 2.82
N ILE A 223 -4.50 -6.67 3.50
CA ILE A 223 -3.87 -6.43 4.80
C ILE A 223 -4.92 -6.60 5.90
N LEU A 224 -4.78 -7.67 6.68
CA LEU A 224 -5.76 -8.10 7.69
C LEU A 224 -5.97 -7.10 8.83
N ASP A 225 -4.90 -6.46 9.32
CA ASP A 225 -4.98 -5.46 10.39
C ASP A 225 -3.98 -4.32 10.10
N PRO A 226 -4.38 -3.31 9.31
CA PRO A 226 -3.54 -2.15 9.11
C PRO A 226 -3.37 -1.38 10.43
N PRO A 227 -2.21 -0.77 10.70
CA PRO A 227 -1.98 0.13 11.82
C PRO A 227 -3.07 1.20 11.89
N LYS A 228 -3.71 1.31 13.04
CA LYS A 228 -4.79 2.29 13.28
C LYS A 228 -4.25 3.63 13.75
N ASP A 229 -3.01 3.66 14.23
CA ASP A 229 -2.38 4.85 14.75
C ASP A 229 -1.81 5.70 13.62
N ALA A 230 -2.21 6.97 13.56
CA ALA A 230 -1.63 7.92 12.62
C ALA A 230 -0.15 8.18 12.95
N ILE A 231 0.70 8.18 11.91
CA ILE A 231 2.11 8.57 12.03
C ILE A 231 2.18 10.07 12.33
N SER A 232 2.38 10.41 13.59
CA SER A 232 2.23 11.78 14.08
C SER A 232 3.10 12.08 15.29
N THR A 233 3.32 13.37 15.55
CA THR A 233 3.99 13.86 16.76
C THR A 233 3.18 13.65 18.03
N SER A 234 1.90 13.25 17.93
CA SER A 234 1.07 12.82 19.06
C SER A 234 1.31 11.39 19.50
N ASN A 235 2.02 10.58 18.70
CA ASN A 235 2.36 9.22 19.08
C ASN A 235 3.69 9.19 19.85
N ASP A 236 3.61 8.92 21.16
CA ASP A 236 4.76 8.90 22.07
C ASP A 236 5.86 7.92 21.63
N ALA A 237 5.49 6.77 21.05
CA ALA A 237 6.47 5.79 20.58
C ALA A 237 7.27 6.35 19.40
N ILE A 238 6.61 7.04 18.46
CA ILE A 238 7.26 7.70 17.33
C ILE A 238 8.19 8.81 17.81
N VAL A 239 7.71 9.66 18.72
CA VAL A 239 8.52 10.76 19.28
C VAL A 239 9.78 10.22 19.97
N ARG A 240 9.66 9.17 20.79
CA ARG A 240 10.80 8.52 21.46
C ARG A 240 11.79 7.93 20.46
N ASN A 241 11.30 7.20 19.45
CA ASN A 241 12.15 6.57 18.44
C ASN A 241 12.87 7.59 17.54
N LEU A 242 12.31 8.77 17.35
CA LEU A 242 12.93 9.88 16.62
C LEU A 242 13.85 10.76 17.48
N GLY A 243 14.08 10.39 18.75
CA GLY A 243 14.97 11.10 19.67
C GLY A 243 14.35 12.34 20.32
N GLY A 244 13.02 12.50 20.23
CA GLY A 244 12.28 13.54 20.92
C GLY A 244 11.98 13.19 22.37
N THR A 245 11.88 14.21 23.22
CA THR A 245 11.30 14.09 24.55
C THR A 245 9.78 14.16 24.46
N VAL A 246 9.10 13.15 25.01
CA VAL A 246 7.64 13.18 25.17
C VAL A 246 7.28 14.39 26.02
N GLN A 247 6.61 15.37 25.42
CA GLN A 247 6.00 16.47 26.15
C GLN A 247 4.83 15.87 26.94
N VAL A 248 5.10 15.46 28.18
CA VAL A 248 4.02 15.11 29.11
C VAL A 248 3.19 16.38 29.27
N LYS A 249 2.00 16.42 28.67
CA LYS A 249 1.01 17.45 28.97
C LYS A 249 0.66 17.29 30.44
N VAL A 250 1.39 17.99 31.29
CA VAL A 250 1.11 18.08 32.72
C VAL A 250 -0.34 18.55 32.83
N PRO A 251 -1.23 17.81 33.51
CA PRO A 251 -2.62 18.18 33.64
C PRO A 251 -2.73 19.63 34.13
N TYR A 252 -3.66 20.41 33.58
CA TYR A 252 -3.81 21.84 33.90
C TYR A 252 -3.88 22.09 35.42
N GLN A 253 -4.49 21.17 36.17
CA GLN A 253 -4.57 21.20 37.63
C GLN A 253 -3.20 21.11 38.34
N GLU A 254 -2.26 20.32 37.82
CA GLU A 254 -0.91 20.22 38.38
C GLU A 254 -0.05 21.44 38.03
N LEU A 255 -0.30 22.05 36.88
CA LEU A 255 0.35 23.29 36.49
C LEU A 255 -0.13 24.46 37.35
N ASP A 256 -1.45 24.55 37.59
CA ASP A 256 -2.06 25.56 38.45
C ASP A 256 -1.57 25.44 39.90
N ALA A 257 -1.46 24.20 40.40
CA ALA A 257 -0.89 23.92 41.72
C ALA A 257 0.58 24.36 41.84
N LYS A 258 1.38 24.19 40.77
CA LYS A 258 2.77 24.67 40.74
C LYS A 258 2.87 26.19 40.67
N VAL A 259 2.01 26.85 39.90
CA VAL A 259 1.96 28.31 39.83
C VAL A 259 1.61 28.88 41.21
N HIS A 260 0.56 28.36 41.85
CA HIS A 260 0.21 28.80 43.20
C HIS A 260 1.29 28.53 44.24
N ALA A 261 1.98 27.39 44.17
CA ALA A 261 3.10 27.10 45.07
C ALA A 261 4.28 28.06 44.87
N LEU A 262 4.59 28.41 43.62
CA LEU A 262 5.63 29.38 43.27
C LEU A 262 5.26 30.79 43.75
N GLU A 263 4.02 31.23 43.52
CA GLU A 263 3.50 32.51 44.00
C GLU A 263 3.54 32.62 45.53
N ALA A 264 3.16 31.55 46.25
CA ALA A 264 3.23 31.51 47.71
C ALA A 264 4.68 31.56 48.22
N SER A 265 5.62 30.92 47.53
CA SER A 265 7.05 30.99 47.84
C SER A 265 7.60 32.40 47.60
N GLN A 266 7.22 33.02 46.47
CA GLN A 266 7.61 34.37 46.13
C GLN A 266 7.11 35.38 47.17
N ALA A 267 5.87 35.26 47.63
CA ALA A 267 5.31 36.13 48.66
C ALA A 267 6.11 36.05 49.97
N LYS A 268 6.47 34.84 50.44
CA LYS A 268 7.29 34.66 51.64
C LYS A 268 8.67 35.30 51.51
N LEU A 269 9.32 35.13 50.36
CA LEU A 269 10.62 35.74 50.09
C LEU A 269 10.54 37.27 50.05
N VAL A 270 9.46 37.83 49.51
CA VAL A 270 9.22 39.28 49.52
C VAL A 270 9.06 39.81 50.94
N ASP A 271 8.28 39.13 51.78
CA ASP A 271 8.09 39.50 53.19
C ASP A 271 9.41 39.41 53.98
N GLU A 272 10.19 38.34 53.76
CA GLU A 272 11.49 38.17 54.41
C GLU A 272 12.51 39.24 53.97
N ILE A 273 12.54 39.59 52.68
CA ILE A 273 13.36 40.70 52.18
C ILE A 273 12.91 42.03 52.81
N ALA A 274 11.60 42.27 52.92
CA ALA A 274 11.08 43.50 53.54
C ALA A 274 11.51 43.59 55.02
N TYR A 275 11.40 42.50 55.76
CA TYR A 275 11.83 42.40 57.15
C TYR A 275 13.34 42.64 57.32
N LEU A 276 14.16 41.97 56.51
CA LEU A 276 15.62 42.13 56.54
C LEU A 276 16.06 43.56 56.17
N ARG A 277 15.39 44.20 55.21
CA ARG A 277 15.62 45.60 54.86
C ARG A 277 15.29 46.55 56.02
N GLN A 278 14.21 46.28 56.75
CA GLN A 278 13.83 47.07 57.92
C GLN A 278 14.85 46.93 59.07
N ILE A 279 15.34 45.72 59.32
CA ILE A 279 16.43 45.48 60.29
C ILE A 279 17.69 46.23 59.87
N PHE A 280 18.08 46.14 58.60
CA PHE A 280 19.26 46.83 58.08
C PHE A 280 19.17 48.34 58.31
N LYS A 281 18.01 48.93 58.01
CA LYS A 281 17.75 50.36 58.23
C LYS A 281 17.86 50.75 59.71
N ALA A 282 17.30 49.93 60.60
CA ALA A 282 17.38 50.17 62.04
C ALA A 282 18.81 50.08 62.59
N ALA A 283 19.63 49.18 62.04
CA ALA A 283 21.00 48.96 62.51
C ALA A 283 22.03 49.97 61.95
N THR A 284 21.83 50.44 60.71
CA THR A 284 22.83 51.25 60.00
C THR A 284 22.42 52.70 59.80
N GLY A 285 21.15 53.04 60.01
CA GLY A 285 20.59 54.39 59.76
C GLY A 285 20.47 54.75 58.27
N ALA A 286 20.83 53.85 57.36
CA ALA A 286 20.74 54.00 55.92
C ALA A 286 19.80 52.94 55.33
N ASP A 287 19.16 53.25 54.19
CA ASP A 287 18.39 52.26 53.46
C ASP A 287 19.32 51.17 52.89
N ALA A 288 18.83 49.92 52.88
CA ALA A 288 19.56 48.81 52.31
C ALA A 288 19.83 49.08 50.82
N PRO A 289 21.04 48.79 50.31
CA PRO A 289 21.36 48.99 48.90
C PRO A 289 20.37 48.20 48.03
N GLU A 290 19.89 48.83 46.97
CA GLU A 290 19.09 48.12 45.98
C GLU A 290 19.89 46.95 45.45
N PHE A 291 19.24 45.79 45.34
CA PHE A 291 19.85 44.62 44.75
C PHE A 291 20.13 44.95 43.28
N ALA A 292 21.38 45.26 42.96
CA ALA A 292 21.80 45.48 41.59
C ALA A 292 21.69 44.14 40.87
N SER A 293 20.61 43.95 40.10
CA SER A 293 20.48 42.86 39.15
C SER A 293 21.47 43.08 38.00
N ASN A 294 22.77 42.89 38.28
CA ASN A 294 23.75 42.78 37.21
C ASN A 294 23.47 41.48 36.45
N SER A 295 22.78 41.64 35.33
CA SER A 295 22.88 40.84 34.12
C SER A 295 22.77 39.33 34.29
N ILE A 296 21.53 38.83 34.38
CA ILE A 296 21.16 37.68 33.56
C ILE A 296 20.24 38.24 32.48
N ALA A 297 20.82 38.49 31.30
CA ALA A 297 20.04 38.75 30.11
C ALA A 297 19.13 37.53 29.87
N GLY A 298 17.86 37.66 30.22
CA GLY A 298 16.84 36.77 29.66
C GLY A 298 16.87 36.91 28.14
N PRO A 299 16.70 35.83 27.38
CA PRO A 299 16.61 35.93 25.94
C PRO A 299 15.45 36.89 25.58
N PRO A 300 15.59 37.72 24.53
CA PRO A 300 14.61 38.74 24.20
C PRO A 300 13.24 38.11 23.97
N PRO A 301 12.14 38.82 24.27
CA PRO A 301 10.81 38.35 23.96
C PRO A 301 10.72 38.20 22.44
N ASN A 302 10.64 36.97 21.97
CA ASN A 302 10.26 36.71 20.59
C ASN A 302 8.77 37.03 20.49
N ASP A 303 8.46 38.24 20.01
CA ASP A 303 7.15 38.62 19.48
C ASP A 303 6.81 37.74 18.28
N ALA A 304 6.42 36.49 18.52
CA ALA A 304 5.96 35.56 17.49
C ALA A 304 5.12 34.41 18.04
N THR A 305 4.20 34.67 18.96
CA THR A 305 3.05 33.78 19.21
C THR A 305 1.76 34.58 19.30
N SER A 306 1.46 35.31 18.23
CA SER A 306 0.08 35.66 17.90
C SER A 306 -0.60 34.40 17.34
N THR A 307 -1.30 33.65 18.19
CA THR A 307 -2.31 32.70 17.73
C THR A 307 -3.64 33.43 17.58
N PRO A 308 -4.30 33.36 16.40
CA PRO A 308 -5.53 34.10 16.13
C PRO A 308 -6.76 33.30 16.57
N ARG A 309 -7.20 33.50 17.82
CA ARG A 309 -8.53 33.12 18.33
C ARG A 309 -8.72 33.94 19.61
N HIS A 310 -9.36 35.10 19.60
CA HIS A 310 -10.81 35.21 19.65
C HIS A 310 -11.20 36.70 19.46
N LYS A 311 -11.36 37.17 18.21
CA LYS A 311 -12.18 38.37 17.93
C LYS A 311 -13.57 37.90 17.52
N LEU A 312 -14.29 37.37 18.50
CA LEU A 312 -15.74 37.24 18.47
C LEU A 312 -16.22 37.73 19.82
N GLU A 313 -17.21 38.62 19.75
CA GLU A 313 -17.95 39.28 20.83
C GLU A 313 -17.33 40.58 21.40
N ARG A 314 -17.79 41.70 20.83
CA ARG A 314 -18.68 42.65 21.53
C ARG A 314 -19.12 43.73 20.52
N VAL A 315 -20.17 43.42 19.76
CA VAL A 315 -21.03 44.47 19.20
C VAL A 315 -21.80 45.03 20.40
N ASN A 316 -21.37 46.21 20.87
CA ASN A 316 -22.07 46.92 21.91
C ASN A 316 -23.25 47.69 21.30
N PRO A 317 -24.41 47.77 21.98
CA PRO A 317 -25.61 48.38 21.45
C PRO A 317 -25.60 49.90 21.62
N GLY A 318 -25.97 50.60 20.55
CA GLY A 318 -26.64 51.91 20.56
C GLY A 318 -25.87 53.14 21.06
N THR A 319 -25.63 54.10 20.17
CA THR A 319 -26.18 55.46 20.34
C THR A 319 -26.13 56.26 19.04
N ARG A 320 -27.33 56.64 18.59
CA ARG A 320 -27.76 57.84 17.86
C ARG A 320 -26.69 58.74 17.22
N SER A 321 -26.86 58.98 15.92
CA SER A 321 -27.47 60.21 15.38
C SER A 321 -27.76 60.03 13.90
#